data_AF-A0A7X6LYM9-F1
#
_entry.id   AF-A0A7X6LYM9-F1
#
_cell.length_a   1.000
_cell.length_b   1.000
_cell.length_c   1.000
_cell.angle_alpha   90.00
_cell.angle_beta   90.00
_cell.angle_gamma   90.00
#
_symmetry.space_group_name_H-M   'P 1'
#
loop_
_entity.id
_entity.type
_entity.pdbx_description
1 polymer ?
#
loop_
_entity_poly.entity_id
_entity_poly.type
_entity_poly.pdbx_seq_one_letter_code
_entity_poly.pdbx_strand_id
1 'polypeptide(L)'
;MRTRAGARAIAAGFACAMALFGGAVTAVADEPAPPALAVALTTIPGGENAGVTPAPTLLVYSDGRAVHSPDAATPDRPADKAPQQRNGHVPLDVVHAAAEDAKKLAAADLGMPKDGSGGSTLLDFLGSTPDQDVHLVVYSPGGTDGLTDAQKADRTRFADLCKKLVDGFVADR
;
A
#
# COMPACT_ATOMS: atom_id res chain seq x y z
N MET A 1 57.70 -30.06 -61.55
CA MET A 1 58.51 -30.62 -60.45
C MET A 1 57.56 -31.31 -59.47
N ARG A 2 57.73 -32.64 -59.32
CA ARG A 2 57.31 -33.60 -58.26
C ARG A 2 56.20 -33.16 -57.27
N THR A 3 55.00 -33.78 -57.31
CA THR A 3 54.53 -34.94 -56.49
C THR A 3 54.74 -34.75 -54.98
N ARG A 4 53.73 -34.84 -54.09
CA ARG A 4 53.01 -36.05 -53.60
C ARG A 4 51.77 -35.56 -52.81
N ALA A 5 50.54 -36.05 -53.05
CA ALA A 5 49.97 -37.35 -52.66
C ALA A 5 49.88 -37.58 -51.14
N GLY A 6 48.65 -37.66 -50.64
CA GLY A 6 48.30 -38.03 -49.26
C GLY A 6 46.78 -38.24 -49.11
N ALA A 7 46.26 -39.30 -49.73
CA ALA A 7 44.93 -39.86 -49.50
C ALA A 7 44.95 -40.70 -48.19
N ARG A 8 43.88 -40.96 -47.43
CA ARG A 8 42.62 -41.69 -47.71
C ARG A 8 41.72 -41.55 -46.44
N ALA A 9 40.41 -41.25 -46.53
CA ALA A 9 39.27 -42.18 -46.77
C ALA A 9 38.88 -42.98 -45.49
N ILE A 10 37.64 -43.36 -45.09
CA ILE A 10 36.26 -43.45 -45.65
C ILE A 10 35.26 -43.54 -44.45
N ALA A 11 33.97 -43.24 -44.72
CA ALA A 11 32.74 -43.92 -44.22
C ALA A 11 32.09 -43.36 -42.93
N ALA A 12 30.77 -43.28 -42.75
CA ALA A 12 29.54 -43.56 -43.51
C ALA A 12 28.44 -42.65 -42.89
N GLY A 13 27.49 -42.08 -43.64
CA GLY A 13 26.19 -42.68 -43.91
C GLY A 13 25.24 -42.66 -42.70
N PHE A 14 24.21 -41.80 -42.70
CA PHE A 14 22.82 -42.15 -42.30
C PHE A 14 21.86 -41.00 -42.65
N ALA A 15 20.83 -41.33 -43.42
CA ALA A 15 19.63 -40.53 -43.66
C ALA A 15 18.57 -40.84 -42.59
N CYS A 16 17.45 -40.10 -42.61
CA CYS A 16 16.25 -40.15 -41.75
C CYS A 16 16.33 -39.27 -40.49
N ALA A 17 15.31 -38.51 -40.06
CA ALA A 17 13.89 -38.54 -40.36
C ALA A 17 13.26 -37.13 -40.19
N MET A 18 12.20 -36.86 -40.95
CA MET A 18 11.23 -35.82 -40.62
C MET A 18 10.54 -36.20 -39.29
N ALA A 19 10.58 -35.28 -38.32
CA ALA A 19 9.69 -35.32 -37.16
C ALA A 19 9.10 -33.92 -36.98
N LEU A 20 7.82 -33.81 -37.36
CA LEU A 20 6.89 -32.78 -36.93
C LEU A 20 6.91 -32.74 -35.39
N PHE A 21 7.50 -31.71 -34.81
CA PHE A 21 7.26 -31.35 -33.42
C PHE A 21 6.36 -30.13 -33.41
N GLY A 22 5.05 -30.39 -33.31
CA GLY A 22 4.10 -29.42 -32.79
C GLY A 22 4.54 -29.09 -31.36
N GLY A 23 5.17 -27.92 -31.22
CA GLY A 23 5.47 -27.35 -29.91
C GLY A 23 4.15 -27.13 -29.19
N ALA A 24 3.88 -27.96 -28.19
CA ALA A 24 2.88 -27.68 -27.19
C ALA A 24 3.27 -26.35 -26.54
N VAL A 25 2.52 -25.29 -26.85
CA VAL A 25 2.55 -24.05 -26.09
C VAL A 25 1.96 -24.40 -24.74
N THR A 26 2.82 -24.69 -23.76
CA THR A 26 2.38 -24.76 -22.37
C THR A 26 1.91 -23.36 -22.01
N ALA A 27 0.59 -23.16 -21.98
CA ALA A 27 0.00 -21.96 -21.42
C ALA A 27 0.50 -21.84 -19.98
N VAL A 28 1.37 -20.84 -19.74
CA VAL A 28 1.70 -20.42 -18.38
C VAL A 28 0.40 -19.86 -17.84
N ALA A 29 -0.22 -20.55 -16.88
CA ALA A 29 -1.37 -20.01 -16.19
C ALA A 29 -0.93 -18.70 -15.54
N ASP A 30 -1.59 -17.60 -15.90
CA ASP A 30 -1.35 -16.28 -15.31
C ASP A 30 -1.68 -16.39 -13.82
N GLU A 31 -0.66 -16.36 -12.96
CA GLU A 31 -0.84 -16.39 -11.53
C GLU A 31 -1.52 -15.06 -11.12
N PRO A 32 -2.57 -15.07 -10.28
CA PRO A 32 -3.25 -13.83 -9.91
C PRO A 32 -2.25 -12.85 -9.30
N ALA A 33 -2.20 -11.62 -9.83
CA ALA A 33 -1.36 -10.58 -9.27
C ALA A 33 -1.70 -10.37 -7.78
N PRO A 34 -0.70 -10.10 -6.91
CA PRO A 34 -0.97 -9.74 -5.52
C PRO A 34 -1.84 -8.48 -5.50
N PRO A 35 -2.76 -8.36 -4.53
CA PRO A 35 -3.62 -7.18 -4.46
C PRO A 35 -2.78 -5.94 -4.20
N ALA A 36 -3.19 -4.84 -4.83
CA ALA A 36 -2.57 -3.55 -4.62
C ALA A 36 -2.94 -3.00 -3.23
N LEU A 37 -2.11 -2.12 -2.68
CA LEU A 37 -2.50 -1.33 -1.50
C LEU A 37 -3.60 -0.35 -1.92
N ALA A 38 -4.68 -0.28 -1.14
CA ALA A 38 -5.83 0.60 -1.39
C ALA A 38 -5.96 1.71 -0.34
N VAL A 39 -5.60 1.44 0.92
CA VAL A 39 -5.64 2.43 2.00
C VAL A 39 -4.39 2.34 2.86
N ALA A 40 -3.80 3.49 3.19
CA ALA A 40 -2.79 3.62 4.23
C ALA A 40 -3.20 4.71 5.23
N LEU A 41 -3.30 4.35 6.50
CA LEU A 41 -3.48 5.30 7.62
C LEU A 41 -2.20 5.32 8.44
N THR A 42 -1.56 6.48 8.51
CA THR A 42 -0.30 6.68 9.24
C THR A 42 -0.46 7.83 10.22
N THR A 43 -0.07 7.62 11.49
CA THR A 43 0.05 8.70 12.46
C THR A 43 1.53 8.92 12.79
N ILE A 44 1.99 10.14 12.54
CA ILE A 44 3.34 10.61 12.85
C ILE A 44 3.25 11.33 14.20
N PRO A 45 3.90 10.81 15.26
CA PRO A 45 3.89 11.47 16.56
C PRO A 45 4.67 12.79 16.51
N GLY A 46 4.21 13.77 17.28
CA GLY A 46 4.92 15.03 17.50
C GLY A 46 5.93 14.96 18.65
N GLY A 47 6.53 16.11 18.99
CA GLY A 47 7.40 16.26 20.14
C GLY A 47 8.68 15.41 20.08
N GLU A 48 9.04 14.78 21.19
CA GLU A 48 10.28 13.99 21.35
C GLU A 48 10.35 12.77 20.41
N ASN A 49 9.21 12.36 19.84
CA ASN A 49 9.10 11.23 18.92
C ASN A 49 9.16 11.62 17.44
N ALA A 50 9.33 12.91 17.11
CA ALA A 50 9.25 13.44 15.74
C ALA A 50 10.37 12.95 14.78
N GLY A 51 11.28 12.07 15.21
CA GLY A 51 12.36 11.50 14.40
C GLY A 51 12.26 9.98 14.17
N VAL A 52 11.25 9.31 14.72
CA VAL A 52 11.04 7.87 14.48
C VAL A 52 10.38 7.71 13.12
N THR A 53 10.90 6.82 12.27
CA THR A 53 10.25 6.48 11.00
C THR A 53 8.82 6.02 11.28
N PRO A 54 7.80 6.73 10.79
CA PRO A 54 6.43 6.39 11.11
C PRO A 54 6.05 5.10 10.38
N ALA A 55 5.38 4.21 11.11
CA ALA A 55 4.79 3.01 10.56
C ALA A 55 3.27 3.22 10.40
N PRO A 56 2.64 2.67 9.36
CA PRO A 56 1.19 2.72 9.21
C PRO A 56 0.48 2.06 10.38
N THR A 57 -0.58 2.68 10.88
CA THR A 57 -1.50 2.08 11.85
C THR A 57 -2.44 1.11 11.15
N LEU A 58 -2.86 1.39 9.92
CA LEU A 58 -3.72 0.49 9.14
C LEU A 58 -3.28 0.49 7.68
N LEU A 59 -3.15 -0.71 7.11
CA LEU A 59 -3.01 -0.95 5.68
C LEU A 59 -4.20 -1.79 5.22
N VAL A 60 -4.86 -1.40 4.14
CA VAL A 60 -5.93 -2.19 3.50
C VAL A 60 -5.59 -2.37 2.03
N TYR A 61 -5.68 -3.60 1.56
CA TYR A 61 -5.42 -3.98 0.17
C TYR A 61 -6.71 -3.96 -0.65
N SER A 62 -6.59 -3.97 -1.97
CA SER A 62 -7.70 -3.87 -2.92
C SER A 62 -8.71 -5.02 -2.84
N ASP A 63 -8.34 -6.14 -2.22
CA ASP A 63 -9.21 -7.29 -1.95
C ASP A 63 -9.85 -7.25 -0.55
N GLY A 64 -9.62 -6.18 0.22
CA GLY A 64 -10.16 -5.99 1.56
C GLY A 64 -9.31 -6.62 2.66
N ARG A 65 -8.26 -7.39 2.33
CA ARG A 65 -7.29 -7.83 3.35
C ARG A 65 -6.64 -6.61 3.99
N ALA A 66 -6.29 -6.73 5.27
CA ALA A 66 -5.76 -5.63 6.04
C ALA A 66 -4.69 -6.06 7.05
N VAL A 67 -3.81 -5.14 7.37
CA VAL A 67 -2.86 -5.24 8.48
C VAL A 67 -3.10 -4.06 9.41
N HIS A 68 -3.41 -4.35 10.66
CA HIS A 68 -3.60 -3.34 11.71
C HIS A 68 -2.45 -3.38 12.71
N SER A 69 -1.85 -2.23 12.96
CA SER A 69 -0.75 -2.00 13.90
C SER A 69 -1.14 -0.96 14.96
N PRO A 70 -1.88 -1.38 16.00
CA PRO A 70 -2.47 -0.45 16.97
C PRO A 70 -1.42 0.30 17.80
N ASP A 71 -0.20 -0.23 17.92
CA ASP A 71 0.91 0.38 18.65
C ASP A 71 1.87 1.20 17.77
N ALA A 72 1.60 1.32 16.47
CA ALA A 72 2.48 2.01 15.52
C ALA A 72 2.75 3.47 15.92
N ALA A 73 1.73 4.14 16.45
CA ALA A 73 1.75 5.55 16.84
C ALA A 73 1.79 5.77 18.36
N THR A 74 1.94 4.70 19.15
CA THR A 74 1.99 4.81 20.61
C THR A 74 3.31 5.45 21.04
N PRO A 75 3.29 6.54 21.82
CA PRO A 75 4.52 7.25 22.23
C PRO A 75 5.45 6.39 23.10
N ASP A 76 4.90 5.39 23.81
CA ASP A 76 5.66 4.50 24.68
C ASP A 76 6.27 3.29 23.95
N ARG A 77 6.05 3.15 22.63
CA ARG A 77 6.64 2.04 21.86
C ARG A 77 8.17 2.24 21.79
N PRO A 78 8.99 1.24 22.17
CA PRO A 78 10.42 1.33 22.00
C PRO A 78 10.80 1.57 20.53
N ALA A 79 11.66 2.56 20.29
CA ALA A 79 12.04 2.98 18.94
C ALA A 79 12.70 1.85 18.10
N ASP A 80 13.34 0.88 18.76
CA ASP A 80 14.00 -0.28 18.17
C ASP A 80 13.06 -1.47 17.91
N LYS A 81 11.80 -1.40 18.35
CA LYS A 81 10.82 -2.46 18.13
C LYS A 81 9.84 -2.10 17.03
N ALA A 82 9.70 -3.01 16.06
CA ALA A 82 8.64 -2.94 15.07
C ALA A 82 7.25 -2.96 15.75
N PRO A 83 6.25 -2.26 15.19
CA PRO A 83 4.87 -2.34 15.67
C PRO A 83 4.33 -3.78 15.61
N GLN A 84 3.44 -4.11 16.53
CA GLN A 84 2.69 -5.35 16.50
C GLN A 84 1.70 -5.34 15.34
N GLN A 85 1.88 -6.24 14.38
CA GLN A 85 0.97 -6.40 13.25
C GLN A 85 -0.08 -7.47 13.53
N ARG A 86 -1.33 -7.17 13.14
CA ARG A 86 -2.45 -8.12 13.16
C ARG A 86 -3.04 -8.19 11.77
N ASN A 87 -3.09 -9.40 11.20
CA ASN A 87 -3.78 -9.65 9.94
C ASN A 87 -5.29 -9.68 10.16
N GLY A 88 -6.03 -9.29 9.13
CA GLY A 88 -7.47 -9.24 9.15
C GLY A 88 -8.01 -8.77 7.81
N HIS A 89 -9.21 -8.21 7.86
CA HIS A 89 -9.84 -7.58 6.72
C HIS A 89 -10.65 -6.36 7.15
N VAL A 90 -10.86 -5.44 6.21
CA VAL A 90 -11.87 -4.38 6.30
C VAL A 90 -12.89 -4.67 5.19
N PRO A 91 -14.19 -4.72 5.49
CA PRO A 91 -15.22 -4.91 4.47
C PRO A 91 -15.08 -3.88 3.33
N LEU A 92 -15.14 -4.34 2.08
CA LEU A 92 -14.92 -3.48 0.90
C LEU A 92 -15.97 -2.37 0.77
N ASP A 93 -17.20 -2.60 1.25
CA ASP A 93 -18.23 -1.57 1.33
C ASP A 93 -17.84 -0.43 2.29
N VAL A 94 -17.18 -0.75 3.41
CA VAL A 94 -16.60 0.25 4.33
C VAL A 94 -15.49 1.03 3.63
N VAL A 95 -14.58 0.36 2.91
CA VAL A 95 -13.49 1.00 2.17
C VAL A 95 -14.01 1.94 1.07
N HIS A 96 -14.96 1.48 0.24
CA HIS A 96 -15.53 2.30 -0.83
C HIS A 96 -16.30 3.50 -0.27
N ALA A 97 -17.10 3.30 0.79
CA ALA A 97 -17.79 4.41 1.43
C ALA A 97 -16.81 5.43 2.02
N ALA A 98 -15.72 4.96 2.63
CA ALA A 98 -14.67 5.81 3.16
C ALA A 98 -13.95 6.59 2.05
N ALA A 99 -13.67 5.96 0.89
CA ALA A 99 -13.06 6.64 -0.25
C ALA A 99 -13.94 7.76 -0.81
N GLU A 100 -15.27 7.55 -0.89
CA GLU A 100 -16.20 8.59 -1.32
C GLU A 100 -16.28 9.76 -0.33
N ASP A 101 -16.21 9.49 0.97
CA ASP A 101 -16.14 10.54 1.99
C ASP A 101 -14.80 11.28 1.95
N ALA A 102 -13.70 10.57 1.69
CA ALA A 102 -12.37 11.15 1.52
C ALA A 102 -12.31 12.12 0.33
N LYS A 103 -12.89 11.76 -0.81
CA LYS A 103 -12.96 12.64 -2.00
C LYS A 103 -13.66 13.96 -1.70
N LYS A 104 -14.76 13.93 -0.92
CA LYS A 104 -15.47 15.14 -0.49
C LYS A 104 -14.59 15.99 0.42
N LEU A 105 -13.85 15.34 1.32
CA LEU A 105 -13.00 16.00 2.29
C LEU A 105 -11.71 16.57 1.67
N ALA A 106 -11.24 16.00 0.56
CA ALA A 106 -10.07 16.49 -0.18
C ALA A 106 -10.28 17.90 -0.76
N ALA A 107 -11.53 18.32 -0.95
CA ALA A 107 -11.87 19.68 -1.36
C ALA A 107 -12.01 20.66 -0.18
N ALA A 108 -11.95 20.18 1.06
CA ALA A 108 -12.10 20.98 2.27
C ALA A 108 -10.77 21.54 2.75
N ASP A 109 -10.82 22.68 3.44
CA ASP A 109 -9.67 23.21 4.18
C ASP A 109 -9.64 22.60 5.58
N LEU A 110 -8.69 21.71 5.83
CA LEU A 110 -8.49 21.08 7.14
C LEU A 110 -7.75 21.99 8.14
N GLY A 111 -7.25 23.14 7.68
CA GLY A 111 -6.57 24.14 8.47
C GLY A 111 -5.26 23.68 9.10
N MET A 112 -4.49 24.66 9.61
CA MET A 112 -3.31 24.41 10.42
C MET A 112 -3.48 25.13 11.76
N PRO A 113 -3.52 24.39 12.88
CA PRO A 113 -3.56 25.00 14.21
C PRO A 113 -2.30 25.83 14.47
N LYS A 114 -2.39 26.81 15.37
CA LYS A 114 -1.22 27.62 15.78
C LYS A 114 -0.18 26.80 16.55
N ASP A 115 -0.61 25.75 17.25
CA ASP A 115 0.24 24.81 17.96
C ASP A 115 0.72 23.68 17.03
N GLY A 116 1.83 23.94 16.32
CA GLY A 116 2.39 23.03 15.32
C GLY A 116 3.15 21.79 15.85
N SER A 117 3.13 21.52 17.16
CA SER A 117 3.94 20.45 17.76
C SER A 117 3.23 19.10 17.89
N GLY A 118 1.96 18.99 17.46
CA GLY A 118 1.07 17.85 17.75
C GLY A 118 1.20 16.64 16.83
N GLY A 119 2.22 16.58 15.96
CA GLY A 119 2.38 15.49 14.99
C GLY A 119 1.45 15.63 13.78
N SER A 120 1.17 14.53 13.09
CA SER A 120 0.29 14.52 11.91
C SER A 120 -0.41 13.19 11.75
N THR A 121 -1.61 13.18 11.18
CA THR A 121 -2.28 11.97 10.70
C THR A 121 -2.47 12.08 9.20
N LEU A 122 -2.04 11.05 8.49
CA LEU A 122 -2.10 10.91 7.04
C LEU A 122 -3.05 9.76 6.71
N LEU A 123 -3.96 10.00 5.77
CA LEU A 123 -4.85 9.00 5.23
C LEU A 123 -4.79 9.06 3.71
N ASP A 124 -4.24 7.99 3.13
CA ASP A 124 -4.07 7.84 1.69
C ASP A 124 -5.04 6.77 1.19
N PHE A 125 -5.86 7.13 0.20
CA PHE A 125 -6.58 6.17 -0.65
C PHE A 125 -5.86 6.09 -1.98
N LEU A 126 -5.44 4.89 -2.35
CA LEU A 126 -4.69 4.64 -3.58
C LEU A 126 -5.63 3.98 -4.58
N GLY A 127 -5.86 4.66 -5.69
CA GLY A 127 -6.69 4.15 -6.78
C GLY A 127 -5.94 3.17 -7.67
N SER A 128 -6.59 2.75 -8.76
CA SER A 128 -5.93 1.94 -9.78
C SER A 128 -4.93 2.75 -10.61
N THR A 129 -5.08 4.08 -10.61
CA THR A 129 -4.21 5.04 -11.29
C THR A 129 -3.95 6.25 -10.39
N PRO A 130 -2.80 6.94 -10.51
CA PRO A 130 -2.45 8.04 -9.61
C PRO A 130 -3.44 9.22 -9.59
N ASP A 131 -4.18 9.46 -10.67
CA ASP A 131 -5.21 10.51 -10.75
C ASP A 131 -6.46 10.18 -9.91
N GLN A 132 -6.57 8.96 -9.42
CA GLN A 132 -7.64 8.51 -8.52
C GLN A 132 -7.22 8.57 -7.05
N ASP A 133 -5.95 8.86 -6.76
CA ASP A 133 -5.44 8.88 -5.39
C ASP A 133 -6.03 10.07 -4.61
N VAL A 134 -6.33 9.84 -3.33
CA VAL A 134 -6.78 10.86 -2.40
C VAL A 134 -5.85 10.87 -1.20
N HIS A 135 -5.14 11.97 -1.02
CA HIS A 135 -4.21 12.19 0.08
C HIS A 135 -4.78 13.22 1.04
N LEU A 136 -5.05 12.82 2.28
CA LEU A 136 -5.55 13.69 3.34
C LEU A 136 -4.51 13.78 4.46
N VAL A 137 -4.18 15.00 4.87
CA VAL A 137 -3.23 15.25 5.96
C VAL A 137 -3.84 16.21 6.96
N VAL A 138 -3.84 15.82 8.24
CA VAL A 138 -4.19 16.70 9.36
C VAL A 138 -2.97 16.91 10.23
N TYR A 139 -2.49 18.14 10.28
CA TYR A 139 -1.42 18.57 11.20
C TYR A 139 -1.99 18.86 12.58
N SER A 140 -1.28 18.43 13.62
CA SER A 140 -1.68 18.58 15.03
C SER A 140 -3.15 18.18 15.25
N PRO A 141 -3.56 16.91 15.03
CA PRO A 141 -4.96 16.50 14.99
C PRO A 141 -5.79 16.87 16.24
N GLY A 142 -5.16 16.99 17.42
CA GLY A 142 -5.81 17.49 18.65
C GLY A 142 -5.83 19.01 18.82
N GLY A 143 -5.08 19.76 18.00
CA GLY A 143 -5.00 21.22 18.04
C GLY A 143 -6.19 21.87 17.35
N THR A 144 -6.74 22.93 17.97
CA THR A 144 -7.89 23.69 17.45
C THR A 144 -7.71 25.21 17.53
N ASP A 145 -6.64 25.70 18.16
CA ASP A 145 -6.39 27.13 18.26
C ASP A 145 -6.08 27.74 16.88
N GLY A 146 -6.73 28.86 16.59
CA GLY A 146 -6.65 29.54 15.30
C GLY A 146 -7.52 28.94 14.19
N LEU A 147 -8.24 27.85 14.44
CA LEU A 147 -9.13 27.25 13.45
C LEU A 147 -10.52 27.90 13.43
N THR A 148 -11.07 28.05 12.23
CA THR A 148 -12.48 28.37 12.01
C THR A 148 -13.38 27.19 12.39
N ASP A 149 -14.68 27.45 12.58
CA ASP A 149 -15.61 26.38 12.92
C ASP A 149 -15.82 25.37 11.78
N ALA A 150 -15.71 25.83 10.53
CA ALA A 150 -15.71 24.95 9.35
C ALA A 150 -14.51 23.99 9.37
N GLN A 151 -13.29 24.51 9.58
CA GLN A 151 -12.09 23.68 9.70
C GLN A 151 -12.19 22.67 10.85
N LYS A 152 -12.73 23.07 12.01
CA LYS A 152 -12.95 22.14 13.13
C LYS A 152 -13.92 21.02 12.74
N ALA A 153 -15.04 21.34 12.09
CA ALA A 153 -15.99 20.36 11.61
C ALA A 153 -15.37 19.41 10.58
N ASP A 154 -14.55 19.92 9.67
CA ASP A 154 -13.85 19.12 8.66
C ASP A 154 -12.82 18.18 9.27
N ARG A 155 -12.10 18.62 10.29
CA ARG A 155 -11.19 17.78 11.06
C ARG A 155 -11.92 16.72 11.87
N THR A 156 -13.11 17.02 12.41
CA THR A 156 -13.97 16.00 13.01
C THR A 156 -14.37 14.95 11.98
N ARG A 157 -14.79 15.37 10.77
CA ARG A 157 -15.09 14.45 9.67
C ARG A 157 -13.89 13.57 9.28
N PHE A 158 -12.68 14.14 9.25
CA PHE A 158 -11.45 13.38 9.05
C PHE A 158 -11.23 12.34 10.15
N ALA A 159 -11.35 12.73 11.42
CA ALA A 159 -11.16 11.83 12.55
C ALA A 159 -12.18 10.68 12.55
N ASP A 160 -13.44 10.99 12.25
CA ASP A 160 -14.52 10.00 12.13
C ASP A 160 -14.27 9.03 10.98
N LEU A 161 -13.74 9.52 9.84
CA LEU A 161 -13.35 8.69 8.70
C LEU A 161 -12.23 7.70 9.07
N CYS A 162 -11.16 8.18 9.72
CA CYS A 162 -10.08 7.33 10.22
C CYS A 162 -10.61 6.28 11.20
N LYS A 163 -11.47 6.71 12.14
CA LYS A 163 -12.09 5.83 13.12
C LYS A 163 -12.94 4.75 12.46
N LYS A 164 -13.76 5.10 11.47
CA LYS A 164 -14.61 4.16 10.72
C LYS A 164 -13.79 3.04 10.06
N LEU A 165 -12.63 3.38 9.49
CA LEU A 165 -11.74 2.39 8.87
C LEU A 165 -11.13 1.44 9.92
N VAL A 166 -10.64 1.98 11.04
CA VAL A 166 -10.05 1.18 12.13
C VAL A 166 -11.11 0.32 12.82
N ASP A 167 -12.30 0.86 13.10
CA ASP A 167 -13.43 0.13 13.70
C ASP A 167 -13.98 -0.94 12.74
N GLY A 168 -13.83 -0.74 11.42
CA GLY A 168 -14.20 -1.71 10.40
C GLY A 168 -13.21 -2.88 10.25
N PHE A 169 -12.04 -2.82 10.90
CA PHE A 169 -11.07 -3.91 10.89
C PHE A 169 -11.56 -5.10 11.70
N VAL A 170 -11.55 -6.27 11.08
CA VAL A 170 -11.88 -7.56 11.69
C VAL A 170 -10.64 -8.44 11.63
N ALA A 171 -10.10 -8.79 12.80
CA ALA A 171 -8.92 -9.65 12.90
C ALA A 171 -9.22 -11.07 12.39
N ASP A 172 -8.24 -11.66 11.72
CA ASP A 172 -8.28 -13.08 11.39
C ASP A 172 -8.21 -13.91 12.69
N ARG A 173 -8.90 -15.05 12.70
CA ARG A 173 -8.95 -15.97 13.85
C ARG A 173 -7.74 -16.89 13.91
#